data_AF-A0A515DH93-F1
#
_entry.id   AF-A0A515DH93-F1
#
_cell.length_a   1.000
_cell.length_b   1.000
_cell.length_c   1.000
_cell.angle_alpha   90.00
_cell.angle_beta   90.00
_cell.angle_gamma   90.00
#
_symmetry.space_group_name_H-M   'P 1'
#
loop_
_entity.id
_entity.type
_entity.pdbx_description
1 polymer ?
#
loop_
_entity_poly.entity_id
_entity_poly.type
_entity_poly.pdbx_seq_one_letter_code
_entity_poly.pdbx_strand_id
1 'polypeptide(L)'
;MEVAPKSPDPVAPGAAPGPSHIRLTSHASGHGALPIHWAAASAAERGPVVGTTSKRSHRNVIGTHSGSYSVYRALAVASGALSPHHKADLTNTSPTDVIGPYPQWSEPGRIVSMDPWGARIAEVFAAELAAGYDIRPTIAVTKAHVILPEVIEALQSGRLKADGKFLTANGAAMVTKAAIEPVWYLPEVARRFGCTEADLRRVLFEETGGMYPELVTRSDLEVFLPPIGGQTIYIFGNPRDLANPAVELTARVHDECNGSDVFGSDICTCRPYLTHAIEECIQGAQRGGVGLVAYSRKEGRALGEVTKFLVYNARKRQLGGDTADQYFARTECVAGVQDMRFQELMPDTLNWLGITKIHRLVSMSNMKFDAITKAGIEIVERVNLPDALIPDDARVEMDAKMAAGYFTPGAVPDADELKKAKGRQLDT
;
A
#
# COMPACT_ATOMS: atom_id res chain seq x y z
N MET A 1 -64.13 -27.40 3.63
CA MET A 1 -63.55 -27.35 4.99
C MET A 1 -62.25 -28.14 4.92
N GLU A 2 -61.16 -27.44 4.62
CA GLU A 2 -59.86 -28.07 4.33
C GLU A 2 -58.82 -27.28 5.13
N VAL A 3 -58.16 -27.97 6.05
CA VAL A 3 -57.30 -27.40 7.09
C VAL A 3 -55.87 -27.36 6.54
N ALA A 4 -55.30 -26.16 6.44
CA ALA A 4 -53.91 -25.96 6.04
C ALA A 4 -52.94 -26.54 7.10
N PRO A 5 -51.76 -27.10 6.69
CA PRO A 5 -50.80 -27.65 7.62
C PRO A 5 -50.05 -26.55 8.38
N LYS A 6 -49.84 -26.77 9.69
CA LYS A 6 -49.05 -25.92 10.60
C LYS A 6 -47.60 -25.84 10.16
N SER A 7 -47.07 -24.62 10.09
CA SER A 7 -45.64 -24.31 10.01
C SER A 7 -44.88 -24.89 11.22
N PRO A 8 -43.64 -25.39 11.07
CA PRO A 8 -42.84 -25.84 12.20
C PRO A 8 -42.33 -24.64 13.01
N ASP A 9 -42.29 -24.82 14.34
CA ASP A 9 -41.78 -23.83 15.30
C ASP A 9 -40.28 -23.54 15.07
N PRO A 10 -39.80 -22.31 15.32
CA PRO A 10 -38.39 -21.97 15.19
C PRO A 10 -37.57 -22.71 16.24
N VAL A 11 -36.55 -23.45 15.78
CA VAL A 11 -35.55 -24.10 16.63
C VAL A 11 -34.76 -23.01 17.36
N ALA A 12 -34.79 -23.03 18.69
CA ALA A 12 -34.00 -22.14 19.53
C ALA A 12 -32.50 -22.31 19.24
N PRO A 13 -31.72 -21.22 19.14
CA PRO A 13 -30.27 -21.33 18.96
C PRO A 13 -29.66 -22.00 20.19
N GLY A 14 -29.04 -23.16 19.97
CA GLY A 14 -28.26 -23.85 21.00
C GLY A 14 -27.18 -22.92 21.57
N ALA A 15 -27.10 -22.86 22.88
CA ALA A 15 -26.13 -22.02 23.60
C ALA A 15 -24.70 -22.34 23.13
N ALA A 16 -24.04 -21.35 22.54
CA ALA A 16 -22.60 -21.43 22.25
C ALA A 16 -21.84 -21.59 23.58
N PRO A 17 -20.82 -22.47 23.65
CA PRO A 17 -20.00 -22.59 24.85
C PRO A 17 -19.32 -21.24 25.13
N GLY A 18 -19.45 -20.77 26.37
CA GLY A 18 -18.91 -19.47 26.81
C GLY A 18 -17.39 -19.35 26.62
N PRO A 19 -16.84 -18.12 26.58
CA PRO A 19 -15.45 -17.90 26.23
C PRO A 19 -14.51 -18.56 27.24
N SER A 20 -13.70 -19.50 26.76
CA SER A 20 -12.52 -20.00 27.46
C SER A 20 -11.60 -18.82 27.80
N HIS A 21 -11.11 -18.77 29.03
CA HIS A 21 -10.16 -17.81 29.59
C HIS A 21 -9.32 -17.05 28.54
N ILE A 22 -9.42 -15.71 28.53
CA ILE A 22 -8.52 -14.88 27.72
C ILE A 22 -7.10 -15.09 28.27
N ARG A 23 -6.26 -15.84 27.55
CA ARG A 23 -4.82 -15.89 27.82
C ARG A 23 -4.19 -14.66 27.18
N LEU A 24 -3.55 -13.81 27.99
CA LEU A 24 -2.73 -12.71 27.49
C LEU A 24 -1.54 -13.30 26.70
N THR A 25 -1.18 -12.65 25.59
CA THR A 25 -0.09 -13.05 24.69
C THR A 25 1.30 -12.72 25.25
N SER A 26 1.37 -12.18 26.47
CA SER A 26 2.55 -11.75 27.20
C SER A 26 3.47 -12.89 27.69
N HIS A 27 3.10 -14.15 27.48
CA HIS A 27 3.93 -15.31 27.84
C HIS A 27 4.48 -16.01 26.59
N ALA A 28 5.76 -16.38 26.61
CA ALA A 28 6.39 -17.17 25.56
C ALA A 28 5.60 -18.46 25.33
N SER A 29 5.02 -18.63 24.15
CA SER A 29 4.16 -19.77 23.85
C SER A 29 4.92 -20.85 23.06
N GLY A 30 5.59 -21.75 23.78
CA GLY A 30 5.75 -23.19 23.45
C GLY A 30 6.59 -23.62 22.23
N HIS A 31 7.06 -24.87 22.27
CA HIS A 31 7.95 -25.56 21.31
C HIS A 31 7.33 -25.87 19.91
N GLY A 32 6.52 -24.98 19.33
CA GLY A 32 5.80 -25.25 18.08
C GLY A 32 5.85 -24.17 16.99
N ALA A 33 6.39 -22.99 17.29
CA ALA A 33 6.57 -21.93 16.31
C ALA A 33 7.74 -22.26 15.36
N LEU A 34 7.53 -22.07 14.07
CA LEU A 34 8.60 -22.23 13.07
C LEU A 34 9.48 -20.98 13.06
N PRO A 35 10.81 -21.12 12.95
CA PRO A 35 11.72 -19.98 12.89
C PRO A 35 11.50 -19.16 11.61
N ILE A 36 11.86 -17.88 11.67
CA ILE A 36 11.93 -17.00 10.49
C ILE A 36 13.38 -16.51 10.34
N HIS A 37 13.96 -16.77 9.17
CA HIS A 37 15.27 -16.23 8.77
C HIS A 37 15.06 -15.25 7.61
N TRP A 38 14.80 -13.97 7.93
CA TRP A 38 14.15 -13.01 7.03
C TRP A 38 14.78 -12.90 5.62
N ALA A 39 16.12 -12.82 5.53
CA ALA A 39 16.85 -12.65 4.27
C ALA A 39 17.37 -13.97 3.68
N ALA A 40 16.84 -15.13 4.08
CA ALA A 40 17.29 -16.40 3.54
C ALA A 40 16.97 -16.54 2.04
N ALA A 41 17.84 -17.24 1.31
CA ALA A 41 17.78 -17.36 -0.15
C ALA A 41 16.61 -18.21 -0.65
N SER A 42 16.16 -19.17 0.16
CA SER A 42 15.05 -20.05 -0.17
C SER A 42 13.89 -19.88 0.79
N ALA A 43 12.67 -20.15 0.32
CA ALA A 43 11.47 -20.14 1.16
C ALA A 43 11.60 -21.10 2.35
N ALA A 44 12.17 -22.29 2.12
CA ALA A 44 12.36 -23.32 3.13
C ALA A 44 13.27 -22.85 4.27
N GLU A 45 14.40 -22.22 3.95
CA GLU A 45 15.29 -21.62 4.95
C GLU A 45 14.67 -20.36 5.59
N ARG A 46 13.91 -19.57 4.82
CA ARG A 46 13.26 -18.35 5.33
C ARG A 46 12.21 -18.71 6.38
N GLY A 47 11.42 -19.75 6.16
CA GLY A 47 10.28 -20.14 6.99
C GLY A 47 8.99 -19.35 6.70
N PRO A 48 7.81 -19.84 7.10
CA PRO A 48 6.54 -19.15 6.85
C PRO A 48 6.23 -18.05 7.87
N VAL A 49 5.47 -17.04 7.46
CA VAL A 49 4.81 -16.09 8.38
C VAL A 49 3.53 -16.73 8.91
N VAL A 50 3.43 -16.89 10.23
CA VAL A 50 2.31 -17.57 10.90
C VAL A 50 1.66 -16.64 11.94
N GLY A 51 0.69 -15.84 11.48
CA GLY A 51 -0.12 -14.93 12.30
C GLY A 51 -1.41 -15.55 12.86
N THR A 52 -1.40 -16.86 13.16
CA THR A 52 -2.62 -17.60 13.48
C THR A 52 -3.34 -17.15 14.75
N THR A 53 -4.68 -17.17 14.74
CA THR A 53 -5.54 -16.93 15.92
C THR A 53 -6.06 -18.22 16.56
N SER A 54 -5.89 -19.38 15.92
CA SER A 54 -6.45 -20.65 16.37
C SER A 54 -5.48 -21.42 17.27
N LYS A 55 -4.31 -21.82 16.74
CA LYS A 55 -3.27 -22.54 17.50
C LYS A 55 -2.11 -21.61 17.84
N ARG A 56 -2.27 -20.83 18.92
CA ARG A 56 -1.33 -19.76 19.31
C ARG A 56 0.13 -20.21 19.48
N SER A 57 0.39 -21.48 19.82
CA SER A 57 1.76 -22.01 19.93
C SER A 57 2.51 -22.13 18.60
N HIS A 58 1.83 -22.01 17.45
CA HIS A 58 2.46 -22.00 16.13
C HIS A 58 2.86 -20.58 15.68
N ARG A 59 2.45 -19.56 16.42
CA ARG A 59 2.63 -18.15 16.05
C ARG A 59 4.10 -17.75 16.13
N ASN A 60 4.58 -17.09 15.09
CA ASN A 60 5.93 -16.54 15.00
C ASN A 60 5.97 -15.04 14.62
N VAL A 61 4.84 -14.34 14.75
CA VAL A 61 4.71 -12.90 14.48
C VAL A 61 3.89 -12.16 15.53
N ILE A 62 4.07 -10.85 15.60
CA ILE A 62 3.21 -9.90 16.32
C ILE A 62 2.05 -9.50 15.39
N GLY A 63 0.83 -9.39 15.93
CA GLY A 63 -0.38 -9.08 15.14
C GLY A 63 -1.01 -10.31 14.49
N THR A 64 -1.79 -10.13 13.43
CA THR A 64 -2.47 -11.24 12.73
C THR A 64 -2.45 -11.02 11.23
N HIS A 65 -2.60 -12.10 10.45
CA HIS A 65 -2.84 -11.98 9.00
C HIS A 65 -3.99 -11.03 8.70
N SER A 66 -3.93 -10.38 7.54
CA SER A 66 -4.92 -9.39 7.12
C SER A 66 -5.04 -8.22 8.09
N GLY A 67 -3.91 -7.75 8.62
CA GLY A 67 -3.79 -6.73 9.68
C GLY A 67 -4.92 -5.70 9.72
N SER A 68 -5.07 -4.87 8.67
CA SER A 68 -6.11 -3.81 8.62
C SER A 68 -7.55 -4.34 8.57
N TYR A 69 -7.75 -5.59 8.19
CA TYR A 69 -9.04 -6.28 8.17
C TYR A 69 -9.27 -7.20 9.38
N SER A 70 -8.29 -7.32 10.28
CA SER A 70 -8.37 -8.22 11.44
C SER A 70 -9.52 -7.87 12.38
N VAL A 71 -9.82 -6.59 12.56
CA VAL A 71 -10.94 -6.10 13.37
C VAL A 71 -12.28 -6.51 12.74
N TYR A 72 -12.44 -6.36 11.42
CA TYR A 72 -13.63 -6.83 10.71
C TYR A 72 -13.79 -8.35 10.80
N ARG A 73 -12.68 -9.09 10.70
CA ARG A 73 -12.68 -10.53 10.93
C ARG A 73 -13.15 -10.85 12.35
N ALA A 74 -12.66 -10.12 13.36
CA ALA A 74 -13.07 -10.32 14.75
C ALA A 74 -14.57 -10.07 14.94
N LEU A 75 -15.12 -9.02 14.31
CA LEU A 75 -16.56 -8.76 14.29
C LEU A 75 -17.34 -9.88 13.60
N ALA A 76 -16.86 -10.39 12.46
CA ALA A 76 -17.50 -11.51 11.77
C ALA A 76 -17.49 -12.80 12.62
N VAL A 77 -16.44 -13.03 13.41
CA VAL A 77 -16.41 -14.15 14.36
C VAL A 77 -17.39 -13.91 15.52
N ALA A 78 -17.38 -12.72 16.10
CA ALA A 78 -18.26 -12.37 17.21
C ALA A 78 -19.75 -12.41 16.83
N SER A 79 -20.09 -12.03 15.59
CA SER A 79 -21.45 -12.09 15.06
C SER A 79 -21.87 -13.49 14.57
N GLY A 80 -20.94 -14.45 14.54
CA GLY A 80 -21.18 -15.81 14.03
C GLY A 80 -21.14 -15.93 12.50
N ALA A 81 -20.86 -14.85 11.76
CA ALA A 81 -20.72 -14.86 10.30
C ALA A 81 -19.48 -15.64 9.82
N LEU A 82 -18.46 -15.80 10.68
CA LEU A 82 -17.26 -16.58 10.40
C LEU A 82 -16.92 -17.49 11.59
N SER A 83 -16.69 -18.78 11.33
CA SER A 83 -16.16 -19.67 12.38
C SER A 83 -14.74 -19.23 12.81
N PRO A 84 -14.42 -19.16 14.11
CA PRO A 84 -13.06 -18.88 14.58
C PRO A 84 -12.04 -19.94 14.12
N HIS A 85 -12.52 -21.15 13.80
CA HIS A 85 -11.75 -22.29 13.31
C HIS A 85 -11.74 -22.42 11.78
N HIS A 86 -12.36 -21.48 11.05
CA HIS A 86 -12.35 -21.51 9.60
C HIS A 86 -10.91 -21.52 9.07
N LYS A 87 -10.63 -22.51 8.22
CA LYS A 87 -9.40 -22.62 7.43
C LYS A 87 -9.74 -22.20 6.00
N ALA A 88 -8.96 -21.27 5.45
CA ALA A 88 -9.12 -20.86 4.07
C ALA A 88 -8.81 -22.04 3.14
N ASP A 89 -9.66 -22.24 2.13
CA ASP A 89 -9.34 -23.11 1.01
C ASP A 89 -8.49 -22.31 0.01
N LEU A 90 -7.28 -22.78 -0.23
CA LEU A 90 -6.31 -22.16 -1.14
C LEU A 90 -6.22 -22.91 -2.48
N THR A 91 -7.17 -23.81 -2.75
CA THR A 91 -7.25 -24.50 -4.04
C THR A 91 -7.50 -23.48 -5.16
N ASN A 92 -6.73 -23.56 -6.25
CA ASN A 92 -6.81 -22.66 -7.40
C ASN A 92 -6.58 -21.16 -7.08
N THR A 93 -5.90 -20.84 -5.97
CA THR A 93 -5.53 -19.45 -5.63
C THR A 93 -4.10 -19.10 -6.04
N SER A 94 -3.45 -19.92 -6.88
CA SER A 94 -2.10 -19.66 -7.38
C SER A 94 -2.05 -18.36 -8.19
N PRO A 95 -0.95 -17.59 -8.12
CA PRO A 95 -0.83 -16.33 -8.84
C PRO A 95 -0.93 -16.53 -10.36
N THR A 96 -1.57 -15.60 -11.06
CA THR A 96 -1.68 -15.67 -12.54
C THR A 96 -0.35 -15.53 -13.25
N ASP A 97 0.63 -14.89 -12.60
CA ASP A 97 1.97 -14.67 -13.11
C ASP A 97 2.97 -14.85 -11.96
N VAL A 98 4.04 -15.59 -12.22
CA VAL A 98 5.10 -15.83 -11.23
C VAL A 98 6.06 -14.65 -11.20
N ILE A 99 6.22 -14.03 -10.03
CA ILE A 99 7.19 -12.96 -9.78
C ILE A 99 8.38 -13.54 -9.02
N GLY A 100 9.59 -13.25 -9.48
CA GLY A 100 10.84 -13.66 -8.84
C GLY A 100 11.05 -15.18 -8.75
N PRO A 101 11.92 -15.65 -7.82
CA PRO A 101 12.68 -14.82 -6.88
C PRO A 101 13.73 -13.95 -7.62
N TYR A 102 14.04 -12.79 -7.06
CA TYR A 102 15.12 -11.92 -7.53
C TYR A 102 16.19 -11.80 -6.44
N PRO A 103 17.46 -11.46 -6.77
CA PRO A 103 18.54 -11.36 -5.79
C PRO A 103 18.22 -10.46 -4.58
N GLN A 104 17.42 -9.42 -4.80
CA GLN A 104 16.98 -8.48 -3.77
C GLN A 104 16.18 -9.14 -2.63
N TRP A 105 15.57 -10.31 -2.86
CA TRP A 105 14.76 -11.00 -1.86
C TRP A 105 15.60 -11.60 -0.72
N SER A 106 16.86 -11.93 -1.01
CA SER A 106 17.78 -12.54 -0.06
C SER A 106 18.94 -11.62 0.34
N GLU A 107 18.87 -10.35 -0.06
CA GLU A 107 19.84 -9.35 0.37
C GLU A 107 19.39 -8.71 1.70
N PRO A 108 20.20 -8.80 2.77
CA PRO A 108 19.84 -8.25 4.08
C PRO A 108 19.47 -6.76 4.00
N GLY A 109 18.34 -6.40 4.60
CA GLY A 109 17.87 -5.02 4.66
C GLY A 109 17.29 -4.44 3.36
N ARG A 110 17.29 -5.20 2.24
CA ARG A 110 16.76 -4.74 0.95
C ARG A 110 15.24 -4.72 0.92
N ILE A 111 14.58 -5.76 1.44
CA ILE A 111 13.12 -5.83 1.64
C ILE A 111 12.86 -6.06 3.13
N VAL A 112 12.10 -5.18 3.79
CA VAL A 112 11.92 -5.19 5.25
C VAL A 112 10.46 -5.00 5.67
N SER A 113 9.58 -4.63 4.75
CA SER A 113 8.19 -4.24 5.02
C SER A 113 7.13 -5.03 4.25
N MET A 114 7.53 -6.08 3.56
CA MET A 114 6.65 -7.08 2.93
C MET A 114 7.27 -8.48 2.94
N ASP A 115 6.44 -9.51 2.80
CA ASP A 115 6.89 -10.90 2.67
C ASP A 115 7.10 -11.27 1.19
N PRO A 116 8.36 -11.47 0.72
CA PRO A 116 8.62 -11.76 -0.69
C PRO A 116 7.98 -13.06 -1.19
N TRP A 117 7.81 -14.05 -0.28
CA TRP A 117 7.24 -15.37 -0.58
C TRP A 117 5.71 -15.41 -0.47
N GLY A 118 5.09 -14.29 -0.06
CA GLY A 118 3.67 -14.17 0.26
C GLY A 118 2.70 -14.58 -0.85
N ALA A 119 3.14 -14.56 -2.11
CA ALA A 119 2.32 -14.91 -3.28
C ALA A 119 2.23 -16.42 -3.57
N ARG A 120 3.16 -17.23 -3.01
CA ARG A 120 3.32 -18.65 -3.36
C ARG A 120 3.27 -19.58 -2.17
N ILE A 121 2.71 -19.14 -1.04
CA ILE A 121 2.71 -19.91 0.21
C ILE A 121 2.08 -21.30 0.08
N ALA A 122 1.07 -21.47 -0.79
CA ALA A 122 0.43 -22.76 -1.03
C ALA A 122 1.38 -23.78 -1.69
N GLU A 123 2.36 -23.29 -2.44
CA GLU A 123 3.38 -24.11 -3.10
C GLU A 123 4.61 -24.28 -2.21
N VAL A 124 5.18 -23.18 -1.73
CA VAL A 124 6.49 -23.20 -1.04
C VAL A 124 6.41 -23.66 0.41
N PHE A 125 5.21 -23.66 1.02
CA PHE A 125 4.96 -24.14 2.38
C PHE A 125 3.88 -25.23 2.43
N ALA A 126 3.77 -26.03 1.37
CA ALA A 126 2.76 -27.09 1.26
C ALA A 126 2.86 -28.12 2.39
N ALA A 127 4.08 -28.45 2.83
CA ALA A 127 4.32 -29.41 3.92
C ALA A 127 3.83 -28.89 5.27
N GLU A 128 4.09 -27.62 5.59
CA GLU A 128 3.65 -26.96 6.81
C GLU A 128 2.13 -26.78 6.83
N LEU A 129 1.53 -26.42 5.69
CA LEU A 129 0.07 -26.39 5.52
C LEU A 129 -0.55 -27.76 5.79
N ALA A 130 0.02 -28.83 5.22
CA ALA A 130 -0.42 -30.21 5.47
C ALA A 130 -0.23 -30.64 6.93
N ALA A 131 0.82 -30.16 7.60
CA ALA A 131 1.06 -30.35 9.04
C ALA A 131 0.12 -29.50 9.93
N GLY A 132 -0.76 -28.69 9.34
CA GLY A 132 -1.80 -27.94 10.04
C GLY A 132 -1.39 -26.56 10.51
N TYR A 133 -0.30 -25.98 10.00
CA TYR A 133 0.02 -24.57 10.20
C TYR A 133 -0.96 -23.67 9.42
N ASP A 134 -1.49 -22.63 10.07
CA ASP A 134 -2.38 -21.64 9.46
C ASP A 134 -1.53 -20.51 8.85
N ILE A 135 -1.01 -20.79 7.66
CA ILE A 135 -0.22 -19.87 6.84
C ILE A 135 -1.16 -19.26 5.80
N ARG A 136 -1.16 -17.93 5.66
CA ARG A 136 -2.03 -17.23 4.70
C ARG A 136 -1.22 -16.38 3.73
N PRO A 137 -1.68 -16.24 2.47
CA PRO A 137 -1.03 -15.36 1.51
C PRO A 137 -1.07 -13.91 2.03
N THR A 138 0.06 -13.23 1.92
CA THR A 138 0.16 -11.77 2.12
C THR A 138 0.27 -11.04 0.80
N ILE A 139 0.40 -11.76 -0.32
CA ILE A 139 0.37 -11.23 -1.68
C ILE A 139 -0.58 -12.09 -2.52
N ALA A 140 -1.38 -11.45 -3.37
CA ALA A 140 -2.20 -12.16 -4.36
C ALA A 140 -2.06 -11.46 -5.72
N VAL A 141 -1.78 -12.23 -6.78
CA VAL A 141 -1.56 -11.73 -8.15
C VAL A 141 -2.67 -12.23 -9.07
N THR A 142 -3.29 -11.32 -9.82
CA THR A 142 -4.35 -11.65 -10.78
C THR A 142 -4.31 -10.73 -12.01
N LYS A 143 -5.12 -11.02 -13.02
CA LYS A 143 -5.30 -10.17 -14.20
C LYS A 143 -6.64 -9.44 -14.14
N ALA A 144 -6.66 -8.22 -14.65
CA ALA A 144 -7.86 -7.42 -14.70
C ALA A 144 -7.87 -6.48 -15.91
N HIS A 145 -9.04 -5.99 -16.24
CA HIS A 145 -9.21 -4.82 -17.09
C HIS A 145 -9.58 -3.63 -16.21
N VAL A 146 -8.83 -2.53 -16.32
CA VAL A 146 -9.10 -1.30 -15.59
C VAL A 146 -9.66 -0.28 -16.56
N ILE A 147 -10.80 0.31 -16.22
CA ILE A 147 -11.49 1.30 -17.04
C ILE A 147 -11.55 2.60 -16.24
N LEU A 148 -11.01 3.68 -16.81
CA LEU A 148 -11.09 5.02 -16.26
C LEU A 148 -11.66 5.98 -17.32
N PRO A 149 -12.51 6.95 -16.93
CA PRO A 149 -12.99 7.98 -17.84
C PRO A 149 -11.87 8.69 -18.60
N GLU A 150 -10.75 8.98 -17.95
CA GLU A 150 -9.61 9.67 -18.54
C GLU A 150 -8.92 8.86 -19.64
N VAL A 151 -8.87 7.53 -19.49
CA VAL A 151 -8.33 6.64 -20.54
C VAL A 151 -9.26 6.62 -21.76
N ILE A 152 -10.58 6.66 -21.55
CA ILE A 152 -11.58 6.77 -22.62
C ILE A 152 -11.46 8.13 -23.32
N GLU A 153 -11.33 9.21 -22.56
CA GLU A 153 -11.14 10.56 -23.11
C GLU A 153 -9.83 10.67 -23.89
N ALA A 154 -8.75 10.07 -23.39
CA ALA A 154 -7.46 10.02 -24.07
C ALA A 154 -7.54 9.24 -25.40
N LEU A 155 -8.37 8.18 -25.48
CA LEU A 155 -8.67 7.51 -26.75
C LEU A 155 -9.46 8.42 -27.71
N GLN A 156 -10.53 9.06 -27.23
CA GLN A 156 -11.39 9.91 -28.04
C GLN A 156 -10.66 11.13 -28.60
N SER A 157 -9.73 11.69 -27.83
CA SER A 157 -8.88 12.81 -28.22
C SER A 157 -7.64 12.39 -29.02
N GLY A 158 -7.39 11.09 -29.19
CA GLY A 158 -6.24 10.56 -29.93
C GLY A 158 -4.90 10.59 -29.18
N ARG A 159 -4.88 10.93 -27.88
CA ARG A 159 -3.69 10.84 -27.02
C ARG A 159 -3.27 9.39 -26.75
N LEU A 160 -4.24 8.48 -26.70
CA LEU A 160 -4.03 7.04 -26.68
C LEU A 160 -4.58 6.41 -27.95
N LYS A 161 -4.02 5.26 -28.33
CA LYS A 161 -4.52 4.43 -29.42
C LYS A 161 -4.77 3.03 -28.90
N ALA A 162 -5.92 2.46 -29.24
CA ALA A 162 -6.20 1.07 -28.91
C ALA A 162 -5.32 0.14 -29.77
N ASP A 163 -4.81 -0.92 -29.15
CA ASP A 163 -3.97 -1.94 -29.78
C ASP A 163 -4.51 -3.36 -29.56
N GLY A 164 -5.56 -3.52 -28.74
CA GLY A 164 -6.15 -4.81 -28.37
C GLY A 164 -5.27 -5.68 -27.47
N LYS A 165 -4.07 -5.20 -27.08
CA LYS A 165 -3.08 -5.94 -26.28
C LYS A 165 -2.87 -5.32 -24.90
N PHE A 166 -2.73 -4.00 -24.82
CA PHE A 166 -2.57 -3.24 -23.59
C PHE A 166 -3.77 -2.31 -23.37
N LEU A 167 -4.41 -1.88 -24.45
CA LEU A 167 -5.59 -1.01 -24.42
C LEU A 167 -6.63 -1.47 -25.44
N THR A 168 -7.83 -1.77 -24.95
CA THR A 168 -8.98 -2.14 -25.79
C THR A 168 -9.60 -0.91 -26.46
N ALA A 169 -10.35 -1.12 -27.54
CA ALA A 169 -11.08 -0.06 -28.24
C ALA A 169 -12.11 0.69 -27.36
N ASN A 170 -12.58 0.05 -26.29
CA ASN A 170 -13.54 0.64 -25.35
C ASN A 170 -12.87 1.32 -24.14
N GLY A 171 -11.54 1.49 -24.14
CA GLY A 171 -10.81 2.19 -23.07
C GLY A 171 -10.49 1.36 -21.84
N ALA A 172 -10.60 0.04 -21.92
CA ALA A 172 -10.13 -0.85 -20.87
C ALA A 172 -8.65 -1.15 -21.03
N ALA A 173 -7.84 -0.81 -20.03
CA ALA A 173 -6.43 -1.14 -19.95
C ALA A 173 -6.23 -2.55 -19.37
N MET A 174 -5.44 -3.38 -20.05
CA MET A 174 -5.17 -4.77 -19.66
C MET A 174 -3.97 -4.81 -18.72
N VAL A 175 -4.17 -5.31 -17.49
CA VAL A 175 -3.14 -5.27 -16.46
C VAL A 175 -3.00 -6.59 -15.71
N THR A 176 -1.78 -6.86 -15.25
CA THR A 176 -1.56 -7.74 -14.10
C THR A 176 -1.58 -6.87 -12.85
N LYS A 177 -2.33 -7.27 -11.82
CA LYS A 177 -2.40 -6.57 -10.53
C LYS A 177 -1.96 -7.47 -9.39
N ALA A 178 -1.32 -6.90 -8.39
CA ALA A 178 -1.05 -7.61 -7.14
C ALA A 178 -1.50 -6.78 -5.94
N ALA A 179 -2.20 -7.43 -5.01
CA ALA A 179 -2.48 -6.88 -3.68
C ALA A 179 -1.39 -7.34 -2.72
N ILE A 180 -0.88 -6.45 -1.88
CA ILE A 180 0.26 -6.68 -0.98
C ILE A 180 -0.10 -6.20 0.43
N GLU A 181 -0.11 -7.11 1.40
CA GLU A 181 -0.21 -6.82 2.82
C GLU A 181 1.16 -6.47 3.41
N PRO A 182 1.22 -5.51 4.36
CA PRO A 182 2.48 -5.14 5.01
C PRO A 182 2.94 -6.25 5.97
N VAL A 183 4.23 -6.57 5.93
CA VAL A 183 4.88 -7.53 6.84
C VAL A 183 6.24 -6.96 7.23
N TRP A 184 6.38 -6.50 8.46
CA TRP A 184 7.53 -5.73 8.90
C TRP A 184 8.53 -6.59 9.67
N TYR A 185 9.79 -6.58 9.23
CA TYR A 185 10.91 -7.12 9.99
C TYR A 185 11.52 -6.02 10.86
N LEU A 186 11.15 -6.02 12.14
CA LEU A 186 11.38 -4.93 13.08
C LEU A 186 12.85 -4.50 13.20
N PRO A 187 13.85 -5.41 13.24
CA PRO A 187 15.25 -5.01 13.35
C PRO A 187 15.70 -4.10 12.21
N GLU A 188 15.35 -4.46 10.97
CA GLU A 188 15.74 -3.71 9.78
C GLU A 188 14.85 -2.48 9.53
N VAL A 189 13.58 -2.54 9.94
CA VAL A 189 12.72 -1.34 9.95
C VAL A 189 13.33 -0.29 10.88
N ALA A 190 13.74 -0.65 12.10
CA ALA A 190 14.38 0.28 13.03
C ALA A 190 15.67 0.87 12.46
N ARG A 191 16.54 0.02 11.88
CA ARG A 191 17.76 0.46 11.20
C ARG A 191 17.46 1.46 10.08
N ARG A 192 16.42 1.21 9.28
CA ARG A 192 16.06 2.08 8.16
C ARG A 192 15.53 3.45 8.61
N PHE A 193 14.86 3.51 9.76
CA PHE A 193 14.44 4.78 10.38
C PHE A 193 15.52 5.42 11.27
N GLY A 194 16.69 4.81 11.40
CA GLY A 194 17.79 5.35 12.20
C GLY A 194 17.52 5.35 13.71
N CYS A 195 16.67 4.45 14.20
CA CYS A 195 16.36 4.28 15.62
C CYS A 195 16.73 2.87 16.12
N THR A 196 16.73 2.67 17.44
CA THR A 196 16.93 1.33 18.00
C THR A 196 15.66 0.50 17.86
N GLU A 197 15.79 -0.83 17.76
CA GLU A 197 14.63 -1.73 17.72
C GLU A 197 13.78 -1.61 19.00
N ALA A 198 14.43 -1.45 20.16
CA ALA A 198 13.76 -1.27 21.43
C ALA A 198 12.90 0.00 21.44
N ASP A 199 13.44 1.13 20.96
CA ASP A 199 12.69 2.38 20.85
C ASP A 199 11.54 2.28 19.85
N LEU A 200 11.78 1.69 18.67
CA LEU A 200 10.74 1.46 17.68
C LEU A 200 9.57 0.67 18.27
N ARG A 201 9.87 -0.46 18.93
CA ARG A 201 8.86 -1.34 19.51
C ARG A 201 8.09 -0.66 20.64
N ARG A 202 8.78 0.08 21.51
CA ARG A 202 8.16 0.85 22.60
C ARG A 202 7.22 1.93 22.06
N VAL A 203 7.68 2.74 21.10
CA VAL A 203 6.86 3.81 20.49
C VAL A 203 5.66 3.22 19.75
N LEU A 204 5.84 2.14 18.98
CA LEU A 204 4.72 1.45 18.33
C LEU A 204 3.69 0.96 19.36
N PHE A 205 4.13 0.44 20.51
CA PHE A 205 3.22 0.02 21.58
C PHE A 205 2.46 1.20 22.20
N GLU A 206 3.16 2.27 22.57
CA GLU A 206 2.59 3.47 23.20
C GLU A 206 1.61 4.19 22.26
N GLU A 207 2.00 4.45 21.01
CA GLU A 207 1.21 5.20 20.03
C GLU A 207 0.03 4.39 19.46
N THR A 208 0.03 3.05 19.63
CA THR A 208 -1.14 2.20 19.30
C THR A 208 -2.07 1.97 20.49
N GLY A 209 -1.91 2.73 21.57
CA GLY A 209 -2.74 2.59 22.78
C GLY A 209 -2.57 1.25 23.48
N GLY A 210 -1.39 0.62 23.35
CA GLY A 210 -1.08 -0.66 23.96
C GLY A 210 -1.67 -1.88 23.26
N MET A 211 -2.10 -1.76 22.00
CA MET A 211 -2.82 -2.82 21.28
C MET A 211 -2.02 -4.11 21.09
N TYR A 212 -0.69 -4.04 21.06
CA TYR A 212 0.20 -5.19 20.85
C TYR A 212 1.24 -5.35 21.97
N PRO A 213 0.88 -5.93 23.13
CA PRO A 213 1.80 -6.15 24.24
C PRO A 213 3.06 -6.96 23.88
N GLU A 214 3.00 -7.78 22.83
CA GLU A 214 4.13 -8.56 22.33
C GLU A 214 5.28 -7.68 21.80
N LEU A 215 5.00 -6.44 21.39
CA LEU A 215 6.05 -5.49 21.02
C LEU A 215 7.05 -5.27 22.16
N VAL A 216 6.58 -5.29 23.41
CA VAL A 216 7.43 -5.08 24.60
C VAL A 216 7.72 -6.36 25.39
N THR A 217 6.85 -7.37 25.31
CA THR A 217 6.98 -8.61 26.13
C THR A 217 7.63 -9.79 25.41
N ARG A 218 7.74 -9.75 24.07
CA ARG A 218 8.18 -10.90 23.24
C ARG A 218 9.29 -10.51 22.28
N SER A 219 10.50 -10.29 22.81
CA SER A 219 11.68 -9.98 21.99
C SER A 219 12.04 -11.06 20.98
N ASP A 220 11.61 -12.31 21.20
CA ASP A 220 11.77 -13.44 20.29
C ASP A 220 10.93 -13.32 19.00
N LEU A 221 9.95 -12.42 18.95
CA LEU A 221 9.18 -12.12 17.76
C LEU A 221 9.73 -10.88 17.06
N GLU A 222 10.37 -11.07 15.91
CA GLU A 222 10.99 -10.00 15.12
C GLU A 222 10.10 -9.49 13.97
N VAL A 223 9.02 -10.22 13.66
CA VAL A 223 8.11 -9.88 12.56
C VAL A 223 6.79 -9.32 13.11
N PHE A 224 6.36 -8.19 12.56
CA PHE A 224 5.11 -7.51 12.89
C PHE A 224 4.19 -7.43 11.67
N LEU A 225 2.90 -7.74 11.86
CA LEU A 225 1.84 -7.56 10.88
C LEU A 225 1.04 -6.30 11.25
N PRO A 226 1.47 -5.10 10.81
CA PRO A 226 0.83 -3.87 11.22
C PRO A 226 -0.59 -3.76 10.63
N PRO A 227 -1.56 -3.23 11.39
CA PRO A 227 -2.95 -3.11 10.96
C PRO A 227 -3.18 -1.88 10.06
N ILE A 228 -2.30 -1.67 9.09
CA ILE A 228 -2.33 -0.52 8.18
C ILE A 228 -2.78 -0.91 6.78
N GLY A 229 -3.08 0.09 5.95
CA GLY A 229 -3.39 -0.12 4.54
C GLY A 229 -2.23 -0.77 3.79
N GLY A 230 -2.54 -1.76 2.96
CA GLY A 230 -1.57 -2.41 2.08
C GLY A 230 -1.28 -1.60 0.81
N GLN A 231 -0.70 -2.27 -0.18
CA GLN A 231 -0.45 -1.70 -1.50
C GLN A 231 -1.19 -2.51 -2.57
N THR A 232 -1.52 -1.88 -3.68
CA THR A 232 -1.93 -2.56 -4.91
C THR A 232 -1.07 -2.06 -6.05
N ILE A 233 -0.46 -2.97 -6.80
CA ILE A 233 0.28 -2.63 -8.01
C ILE A 233 -0.53 -2.97 -9.25
N TYR A 234 -0.30 -2.21 -10.32
CA TYR A 234 -0.87 -2.40 -11.64
C TYR A 234 0.27 -2.39 -12.66
N ILE A 235 0.42 -3.49 -13.39
CA ILE A 235 1.49 -3.71 -14.34
C ILE A 235 0.87 -3.71 -15.74
N PHE A 236 1.35 -2.81 -16.59
CA PHE A 236 0.95 -2.66 -17.98
C PHE A 236 2.05 -3.31 -18.83
N GLY A 237 1.73 -4.44 -19.46
CA GLY A 237 2.74 -5.26 -20.13
C GLY A 237 3.05 -6.55 -19.40
N ASN A 238 4.23 -7.09 -19.65
CA ASN A 238 4.68 -8.37 -19.09
C ASN A 238 5.42 -8.12 -17.75
N PRO A 239 4.95 -8.67 -16.62
CA PRO A 239 5.59 -8.49 -15.32
C PRO A 239 7.07 -8.88 -15.24
N ARG A 240 7.53 -9.81 -16.07
CA ARG A 240 8.94 -10.22 -16.09
C ARG A 240 9.88 -9.14 -16.61
N ASP A 241 9.36 -8.23 -17.44
CA ASP A 241 10.17 -7.18 -18.04
C ASP A 241 10.52 -6.07 -17.03
N LEU A 242 9.81 -5.99 -15.89
CA LEU A 242 10.10 -5.03 -14.80
C LEU A 242 11.52 -5.19 -14.24
N ALA A 243 12.04 -6.41 -14.19
CA ALA A 243 13.39 -6.70 -13.69
C ALA A 243 14.48 -6.54 -14.76
N ASN A 244 14.12 -6.31 -16.02
CA ASN A 244 15.06 -6.20 -17.12
C ASN A 244 15.46 -4.72 -17.35
N PRO A 245 16.69 -4.29 -16.99
CA PRO A 245 17.10 -2.90 -17.13
C PRO A 245 17.26 -2.44 -18.59
N ALA A 246 17.20 -3.34 -19.57
CA ALA A 246 17.21 -3.01 -21.00
C ALA A 246 15.80 -2.70 -21.56
N VAL A 247 14.73 -2.98 -20.81
CA VAL A 247 13.36 -2.66 -21.21
C VAL A 247 12.97 -1.32 -20.58
N GLU A 248 12.38 -0.42 -21.37
CA GLU A 248 11.89 0.87 -20.86
C GLU A 248 10.83 0.63 -19.77
N LEU A 249 11.08 1.16 -18.57
CA LEU A 249 10.15 1.12 -17.44
C LEU A 249 9.61 2.51 -17.18
N THR A 250 8.31 2.68 -17.37
CA THR A 250 7.56 3.84 -16.88
C THR A 250 6.90 3.48 -15.57
N ALA A 251 7.19 4.22 -14.50
CA ALA A 251 6.70 3.91 -13.17
C ALA A 251 6.07 5.12 -12.48
N ARG A 252 5.07 4.84 -11.64
CA ARG A 252 4.49 5.77 -10.68
C ARG A 252 4.32 5.07 -9.34
N VAL A 253 4.80 5.73 -8.31
CA VAL A 253 4.47 5.39 -6.92
C VAL A 253 3.46 6.41 -6.44
N HIS A 254 2.26 5.96 -6.14
CA HIS A 254 1.12 6.78 -5.76
C HIS A 254 0.76 6.53 -4.29
N ASP A 255 0.53 7.60 -3.54
CA ASP A 255 -0.07 7.50 -2.20
C ASP A 255 -1.54 7.89 -2.33
N GLU A 256 -2.41 7.08 -1.71
CA GLU A 256 -3.87 7.23 -1.74
C GLU A 256 -4.33 8.64 -1.40
N CYS A 257 -5.29 9.11 -2.19
CA CYS A 257 -6.05 10.33 -1.95
C CYS A 257 -7.50 10.09 -2.36
N ASN A 258 -8.28 9.46 -1.48
CA ASN A 258 -9.67 9.03 -1.71
C ASN A 258 -10.53 10.12 -2.38
N GLY A 259 -10.54 11.33 -1.80
CA GLY A 259 -11.30 12.46 -2.35
C GLY A 259 -10.94 12.86 -3.79
N SER A 260 -9.68 12.74 -4.19
CA SER A 260 -9.25 13.06 -5.56
C SER A 260 -9.36 11.82 -6.45
N ASP A 261 -8.76 10.71 -6.05
CA ASP A 261 -8.64 9.48 -6.82
C ASP A 261 -10.00 8.88 -7.16
N VAL A 262 -10.97 8.91 -6.23
CA VAL A 262 -12.31 8.33 -6.44
C VAL A 262 -13.30 9.37 -6.95
N PHE A 263 -13.31 10.57 -6.35
CA PHE A 263 -14.37 11.56 -6.56
C PHE A 263 -13.95 12.78 -7.39
N GLY A 264 -12.71 12.85 -7.86
CA GLY A 264 -12.26 13.91 -8.77
C GLY A 264 -12.15 15.29 -8.12
N SER A 265 -11.85 15.37 -6.82
CA SER A 265 -11.58 16.65 -6.15
C SER A 265 -10.49 17.46 -6.88
N ASP A 266 -10.78 18.74 -7.07
CA ASP A 266 -9.97 19.76 -7.76
C ASP A 266 -8.97 20.49 -6.83
N ILE A 267 -8.97 20.20 -5.53
CA ILE A 267 -8.12 20.86 -4.52
C ILE A 267 -6.66 20.37 -4.61
N CYS A 268 -6.43 19.21 -5.23
CA CYS A 268 -5.10 18.62 -5.33
C CYS A 268 -4.85 17.92 -6.66
N THR A 269 -3.58 17.65 -6.94
CA THR A 269 -3.11 17.04 -8.18
C THR A 269 -2.99 15.50 -8.12
N CYS A 270 -3.52 14.85 -7.07
CA CYS A 270 -3.39 13.40 -6.88
C CYS A 270 -3.96 12.59 -8.06
N ARG A 271 -5.24 12.74 -8.39
CA ARG A 271 -5.85 12.06 -9.53
C ARG A 271 -5.23 12.43 -10.87
N PRO A 272 -5.00 13.72 -11.20
CA PRO A 272 -4.27 14.09 -12.43
C PRO A 272 -2.93 13.37 -12.60
N TYR A 273 -2.12 13.27 -11.55
CA TYR A 273 -0.88 12.50 -11.61
C TYR A 273 -1.10 10.99 -11.79
N LEU A 274 -2.13 10.43 -11.15
CA LEU A 274 -2.45 9.00 -11.28
C LEU A 274 -2.90 8.66 -12.70
N THR A 275 -3.83 9.43 -13.27
CA THR A 275 -4.37 9.18 -14.61
C THR A 275 -3.33 9.46 -15.69
N HIS A 276 -2.55 10.54 -15.57
CA HIS A 276 -1.43 10.81 -16.47
C HIS A 276 -0.37 9.68 -16.42
N ALA A 277 -0.04 9.18 -15.23
CA ALA A 277 0.87 8.05 -15.10
C ALA A 277 0.33 6.77 -15.75
N ILE A 278 -0.97 6.51 -15.68
CA ILE A 278 -1.61 5.38 -16.36
C ILE A 278 -1.48 5.54 -17.88
N GLU A 279 -1.75 6.73 -18.42
CA GLU A 279 -1.55 7.03 -19.85
C GLU A 279 -0.09 6.78 -20.28
N GLU A 280 0.89 7.32 -19.53
CA GLU A 280 2.31 7.14 -19.79
C GLU A 280 2.74 5.65 -19.71
N CYS A 281 2.19 4.89 -18.76
CA CYS A 281 2.44 3.46 -18.62
C CYS A 281 1.90 2.66 -19.81
N ILE A 282 0.68 2.98 -20.28
CA ILE A 282 0.09 2.35 -21.46
C ILE A 282 0.93 2.64 -22.70
N GLN A 283 1.29 3.91 -22.92
CA GLN A 283 2.12 4.29 -24.07
C GLN A 283 3.52 3.68 -24.02
N GLY A 284 4.13 3.60 -22.83
CA GLY A 284 5.41 2.92 -22.62
C GLY A 284 5.33 1.45 -23.02
N ALA A 285 4.30 0.74 -22.55
CA ALA A 285 4.06 -0.65 -22.92
C ALA A 285 3.87 -0.82 -24.45
N GLN A 286 3.14 0.10 -25.09
CA GLN A 286 2.90 0.11 -26.53
C GLN A 286 4.17 0.28 -27.37
N ARG A 287 5.18 0.97 -26.86
CA ARG A 287 6.48 1.16 -27.53
C ARG A 287 7.46 0.01 -27.25
N GLY A 288 7.02 -1.07 -26.61
CA GLY A 288 7.85 -2.22 -26.26
C GLY A 288 8.47 -2.16 -24.86
N GLY A 289 8.03 -1.22 -24.02
CA GLY A 289 8.38 -1.14 -22.61
C GLY A 289 7.43 -1.90 -21.69
N VAL A 290 7.46 -1.54 -20.41
CA VAL A 290 6.57 -2.00 -19.35
C VAL A 290 6.18 -0.83 -18.45
N GLY A 291 4.93 -0.80 -18.00
CA GLY A 291 4.40 0.22 -17.11
C GLY A 291 4.11 -0.33 -15.71
N LEU A 292 4.32 0.49 -14.69
CA LEU A 292 4.02 0.16 -13.29
C LEU A 292 3.34 1.33 -12.57
N VAL A 293 2.19 1.09 -11.97
CA VAL A 293 1.60 1.97 -10.96
C VAL A 293 1.53 1.22 -9.64
N ALA A 294 2.29 1.67 -8.63
CA ALA A 294 2.22 1.16 -7.27
C ALA A 294 1.39 2.10 -6.40
N TYR A 295 0.21 1.65 -5.98
CA TYR A 295 -0.76 2.42 -5.20
C TYR A 295 -0.69 2.02 -3.72
N SER A 296 -0.19 2.92 -2.88
CA SER A 296 -0.05 2.73 -1.42
C SER A 296 -1.20 3.40 -0.67
N ARG A 297 -1.83 2.66 0.24
CA ARG A 297 -2.96 3.16 1.05
C ARG A 297 -2.49 4.03 2.23
N LYS A 298 -1.98 5.22 1.91
CA LYS A 298 -1.38 6.21 2.82
C LYS A 298 -2.08 7.57 2.72
N GLU A 299 -3.39 7.59 2.97
CA GLU A 299 -4.22 8.79 2.90
C GLU A 299 -3.65 9.97 3.70
N GLY A 300 -3.76 11.17 3.11
CA GLY A 300 -3.44 12.42 3.81
C GLY A 300 -1.99 12.51 4.28
N ARG A 301 -1.02 11.97 3.52
CA ARG A 301 0.38 11.85 3.97
C ARG A 301 0.54 11.00 5.24
N ALA A 302 -0.25 9.93 5.32
CA ALA A 302 -0.39 9.06 6.49
C ALA A 302 -0.94 9.77 7.75
N LEU A 303 -1.55 10.95 7.63
CA LEU A 303 -2.28 11.63 8.70
C LEU A 303 -3.76 11.20 8.78
N GLY A 304 -4.27 10.54 7.74
CA GLY A 304 -5.68 10.21 7.60
C GLY A 304 -6.56 11.34 7.06
N GLU A 305 -7.77 10.98 6.66
CA GLU A 305 -8.69 11.87 5.95
C GLU A 305 -9.25 12.99 6.84
N VAL A 306 -9.51 12.71 8.11
CA VAL A 306 -10.03 13.71 9.07
C VAL A 306 -9.05 14.87 9.22
N THR A 307 -7.78 14.57 9.53
CA THR A 307 -6.73 15.57 9.68
C THR A 307 -6.53 16.38 8.40
N LYS A 308 -6.54 15.71 7.24
CA LYS A 308 -6.48 16.37 5.93
C LYS A 308 -7.60 17.40 5.75
N PHE A 309 -8.84 17.05 6.09
CA PHE A 309 -9.97 17.97 5.97
C PHE A 309 -9.90 19.12 6.97
N LEU A 310 -9.41 18.88 8.19
CA LEU A 310 -9.12 19.95 9.15
C LEU A 310 -8.07 20.93 8.60
N VAL A 311 -7.02 20.43 7.95
CA VAL A 311 -6.00 21.26 7.29
C VAL A 311 -6.62 22.09 6.14
N TYR A 312 -7.43 21.48 5.28
CA TYR A 312 -8.12 22.22 4.21
C TYR A 312 -9.03 23.32 4.77
N ASN A 313 -9.79 23.02 5.81
CA ASN A 313 -10.65 23.99 6.48
C ASN A 313 -9.83 25.13 7.11
N ALA A 314 -8.72 24.82 7.78
CA ALA A 314 -7.83 25.80 8.38
C ALA A 314 -7.19 26.72 7.32
N ARG A 315 -6.75 26.13 6.19
CA ARG A 315 -6.21 26.87 5.04
C ARG A 315 -7.23 27.83 4.44
N LYS A 316 -8.48 27.41 4.24
CA LYS A 316 -9.52 28.28 3.69
C LYS A 316 -9.97 29.39 4.64
N ARG A 317 -9.94 29.14 5.96
CA ARG A 317 -10.42 30.09 6.98
C ARG A 317 -9.35 31.05 7.51
N GLN A 318 -8.08 30.85 7.17
CA GLN A 318 -7.02 31.75 7.63
C GLN A 318 -7.17 33.15 7.03
N LEU A 319 -6.69 34.17 7.75
CA LEU A 319 -6.62 35.52 7.23
C LEU A 319 -5.77 35.54 5.95
N GLY A 320 -6.31 36.09 4.86
CA GLY A 320 -5.66 36.07 3.54
C GLY A 320 -6.12 34.95 2.60
N GLY A 321 -6.87 33.96 3.10
CA GLY A 321 -7.38 32.83 2.33
C GLY A 321 -6.35 31.72 2.13
N ASP A 322 -6.65 30.76 1.26
CA ASP A 322 -5.75 29.63 0.97
C ASP A 322 -4.63 30.06 0.03
N THR A 323 -3.41 30.22 0.55
CA THR A 323 -2.21 30.68 -0.18
C THR A 323 -1.08 29.67 -0.09
N ALA A 324 -0.20 29.66 -1.09
CA ALA A 324 0.85 28.65 -1.21
C ALA A 324 1.92 28.78 -0.11
N ASP A 325 2.25 30.00 0.33
CA ASP A 325 3.25 30.27 1.37
C ASP A 325 2.85 29.70 2.75
N GLN A 326 1.55 29.57 3.02
CA GLN A 326 1.03 29.03 4.29
C GLN A 326 0.72 27.53 4.24
N TYR A 327 0.86 26.89 3.08
CA TYR A 327 0.41 25.52 2.84
C TYR A 327 0.97 24.53 3.88
N PHE A 328 2.29 24.50 4.03
CA PHE A 328 2.96 23.55 4.93
C PHE A 328 2.85 23.97 6.39
N ALA A 329 2.90 25.28 6.66
CA ALA A 329 2.72 25.83 8.00
C ALA A 329 1.36 25.41 8.60
N ARG A 330 0.28 25.47 7.80
CA ARG A 330 -1.04 25.01 8.27
C ARG A 330 -1.14 23.52 8.49
N THR A 331 -0.41 22.73 7.70
CA THR A 331 -0.32 21.29 7.93
C THR A 331 0.34 21.02 9.29
N GLU A 332 1.49 21.65 9.53
CA GLU A 332 2.24 21.51 10.78
C GLU A 332 1.48 22.02 12.01
N CYS A 333 0.77 23.15 11.91
CA CYS A 333 -0.05 23.66 13.02
C CYS A 333 -1.16 22.67 13.45
N VAL A 334 -1.74 21.92 12.51
CA VAL A 334 -2.84 20.98 12.80
C VAL A 334 -2.33 19.59 13.16
N ALA A 335 -1.29 19.12 12.47
CA ALA A 335 -0.79 17.75 12.55
C ALA A 335 0.49 17.59 13.39
N GLY A 336 1.14 18.68 13.79
CA GLY A 336 2.45 18.67 14.46
C GLY A 336 3.64 18.35 13.55
N VAL A 337 3.38 17.96 12.29
CA VAL A 337 4.40 17.63 11.29
C VAL A 337 3.83 17.85 9.88
N GLN A 338 4.70 18.08 8.91
CA GLN A 338 4.30 18.32 7.51
C GLN A 338 4.03 17.04 6.71
N ASP A 339 4.62 15.92 7.11
CA ASP A 339 4.53 14.63 6.43
C ASP A 339 4.83 13.48 7.41
N MET A 340 3.95 12.48 7.50
CA MET A 340 4.16 11.25 8.31
C MET A 340 4.41 10.03 7.42
N ARG A 341 4.58 10.20 6.10
CA ARG A 341 4.82 9.07 5.21
C ARG A 341 6.22 8.54 5.42
N PHE A 342 6.27 7.26 5.76
CA PHE A 342 7.45 6.43 5.65
C PHE A 342 7.71 6.06 4.18
N GLN A 343 8.36 6.96 3.43
CA GLN A 343 8.72 6.69 2.03
C GLN A 343 9.86 5.68 1.93
N GLU A 344 10.64 5.51 2.99
CA GLU A 344 11.77 4.59 3.09
C GLU A 344 11.35 3.12 2.94
N LEU A 345 10.10 2.77 3.29
CA LEU A 345 9.57 1.40 3.11
C LEU A 345 9.03 1.15 1.70
N MET A 346 8.65 2.20 0.98
CA MET A 346 7.98 2.07 -0.31
C MET A 346 8.82 1.33 -1.39
N PRO A 347 10.15 1.50 -1.49
CA PRO A 347 10.97 0.79 -2.46
C PRO A 347 10.95 -0.73 -2.34
N ASP A 348 10.49 -1.29 -1.20
CA ASP A 348 10.43 -2.74 -1.01
C ASP A 348 9.59 -3.45 -2.07
N THR A 349 8.48 -2.83 -2.49
CA THR A 349 7.66 -3.35 -3.59
C THR A 349 8.43 -3.35 -4.92
N LEU A 350 9.26 -2.33 -5.15
CA LEU A 350 10.08 -2.24 -6.37
C LEU A 350 11.20 -3.29 -6.37
N ASN A 351 11.84 -3.47 -5.21
CA ASN A 351 12.83 -4.53 -4.99
C ASN A 351 12.21 -5.92 -5.11
N TRP A 352 10.98 -6.11 -4.63
CA TRP A 352 10.25 -7.36 -4.80
C TRP A 352 9.98 -7.70 -6.26
N LEU A 353 9.76 -6.67 -7.11
CA LEU A 353 9.61 -6.80 -8.56
C LEU A 353 10.96 -6.96 -9.30
N GLY A 354 12.09 -6.92 -8.60
CA GLY A 354 13.43 -7.06 -9.18
C GLY A 354 13.92 -5.80 -9.89
N ILE A 355 13.23 -4.66 -9.73
CA ILE A 355 13.53 -3.41 -10.43
C ILE A 355 14.87 -2.86 -9.93
N THR A 356 15.76 -2.56 -10.88
CA THR A 356 17.06 -1.90 -10.62
C THR A 356 17.19 -0.57 -11.34
N LYS A 357 16.32 -0.32 -12.35
CA LYS A 357 16.31 0.91 -13.15
C LYS A 357 14.89 1.29 -13.54
N ILE A 358 14.54 2.56 -13.31
CA ILE A 358 13.32 3.19 -13.79
C ILE A 358 13.73 4.20 -14.85
N HIS A 359 13.23 4.01 -16.07
CA HIS A 359 13.51 4.94 -17.16
C HIS A 359 12.72 6.22 -16.94
N ARG A 360 11.40 6.10 -16.75
CA ARG A 360 10.49 7.24 -16.61
C ARG A 360 9.76 7.19 -15.28
N LEU A 361 10.16 8.01 -14.31
CA LEU A 361 9.43 8.15 -13.05
C LEU A 361 8.42 9.30 -13.14
N VAL A 362 7.13 9.01 -13.17
CA VAL A 362 6.07 10.05 -13.19
C VAL A 362 5.88 10.61 -11.78
N SER A 363 6.69 11.60 -11.39
CA SER A 363 6.68 12.17 -10.03
C SER A 363 7.46 13.49 -9.89
N MET A 364 6.83 14.48 -9.27
CA MET A 364 7.50 15.69 -8.74
C MET A 364 8.05 15.53 -7.30
N SER A 365 7.75 14.43 -6.59
CA SER A 365 8.20 14.25 -5.19
C SER A 365 9.67 13.84 -5.08
N ASN A 366 10.48 14.71 -4.45
CA ASN A 366 11.87 14.39 -4.10
C ASN A 366 11.94 13.29 -3.04
N MET A 367 11.06 13.30 -2.03
CA MET A 367 11.03 12.22 -1.02
C MET A 367 10.91 10.83 -1.65
N LYS A 368 10.10 10.68 -2.71
CA LYS A 368 9.99 9.42 -3.46
C LYS A 368 11.24 9.12 -4.26
N PHE A 369 11.77 10.12 -4.97
CA PHE A 369 13.01 9.98 -5.74
C PHE A 369 14.19 9.55 -4.84
N ASP A 370 14.38 10.24 -3.71
CA ASP A 370 15.44 9.98 -2.75
C ASP A 370 15.30 8.60 -2.13
N ALA A 371 14.08 8.18 -1.77
CA ALA A 371 13.85 6.84 -1.23
C ALA A 371 14.19 5.74 -2.25
N ILE A 372 13.79 5.91 -3.52
CA ILE A 372 14.07 4.95 -4.60
C ILE A 372 15.57 4.88 -4.89
N THR A 373 16.24 6.02 -5.04
CA THR A 373 17.68 6.07 -5.33
C THR A 373 18.53 5.56 -4.18
N LYS A 374 18.18 5.89 -2.92
CA LYS A 374 18.83 5.32 -1.72
C LYS A 374 18.65 3.81 -1.62
N ALA A 375 17.54 3.27 -2.16
CA ALA A 375 17.32 1.84 -2.27
C ALA A 375 18.10 1.18 -3.43
N GLY A 376 18.98 1.92 -4.12
CA GLY A 376 19.86 1.40 -5.17
C GLY A 376 19.22 1.29 -6.55
N ILE A 377 18.08 1.94 -6.78
CA ILE A 377 17.37 1.93 -8.06
C ILE A 377 17.72 3.19 -8.85
N GLU A 378 18.28 3.03 -10.04
CA GLU A 378 18.57 4.14 -10.96
C GLU A 378 17.28 4.77 -11.48
N ILE A 379 17.23 6.10 -11.57
CA ILE A 379 16.15 6.84 -12.23
C ILE A 379 16.77 7.68 -13.36
N VAL A 380 16.34 7.44 -14.60
CA VAL A 380 16.86 8.17 -15.78
C VAL A 380 16.21 9.54 -15.92
N GLU A 381 14.88 9.60 -15.91
CA GLU A 381 14.15 10.87 -15.98
C GLU A 381 12.92 10.90 -15.06
N ARG A 382 12.51 12.12 -14.74
CA ARG A 382 11.29 12.41 -13.98
C ARG A 382 10.30 13.13 -14.88
N VAL A 383 9.14 12.50 -15.08
CA VAL A 383 8.05 13.02 -15.90
C VAL A 383 7.10 13.84 -15.02
N ASN A 384 6.85 15.09 -15.39
CA ASN A 384 5.95 15.98 -14.66
C ASN A 384 4.52 15.88 -15.18
N LEU A 385 3.58 16.33 -14.35
CA LEU A 385 2.21 16.53 -14.80
C LEU A 385 2.17 17.69 -15.81
N PRO A 386 1.56 17.50 -16.99
CA PRO A 386 1.31 18.59 -17.94
C PRO A 386 0.48 19.72 -17.31
N ASP A 387 0.80 20.98 -17.62
CA ASP A 387 0.12 22.14 -17.02
C ASP A 387 -1.39 22.15 -17.26
N ALA A 388 -1.82 21.68 -18.42
CA ALA A 388 -3.25 21.57 -18.79
C ALA A 388 -4.03 20.57 -17.92
N LEU A 389 -3.34 19.68 -17.19
CA LEU A 389 -3.96 18.71 -16.28
C LEU A 389 -3.94 19.18 -14.81
N ILE A 390 -3.40 20.36 -14.51
CA ILE A 390 -3.39 20.91 -13.15
C ILE A 390 -4.69 21.72 -12.95
N PRO A 391 -5.58 21.29 -12.02
CA PRO A 391 -6.76 22.07 -11.67
C PRO A 391 -6.38 23.45 -11.12
N ASP A 392 -7.23 24.46 -11.36
CA ASP A 392 -6.96 25.84 -10.92
C ASP A 392 -6.76 25.94 -9.39
N ASP A 393 -7.63 25.28 -8.60
CA ASP A 393 -7.56 25.29 -7.13
C ASP A 393 -6.30 24.54 -6.62
N ALA A 394 -5.82 23.56 -7.38
CA ALA A 394 -4.60 22.81 -7.07
C ALA A 394 -3.31 23.59 -7.36
N ARG A 395 -3.38 24.77 -7.99
CA ARG A 395 -2.21 25.63 -8.21
C ARG A 395 -1.55 26.03 -6.89
N VAL A 396 -2.35 26.27 -5.84
CA VAL A 396 -1.85 26.54 -4.48
C VAL A 396 -0.95 25.40 -3.97
N GLU A 397 -1.36 24.15 -4.18
CA GLU A 397 -0.58 22.98 -3.80
C GLU A 397 0.71 22.87 -4.62
N MET A 398 0.60 23.07 -5.95
CA MET A 398 1.73 22.96 -6.86
C MET A 398 2.81 23.99 -6.56
N ASP A 399 2.43 25.25 -6.41
CA ASP A 399 3.38 26.34 -6.15
C ASP A 399 4.07 26.17 -4.80
N ALA A 400 3.29 25.78 -3.76
CA ALA A 400 3.84 25.48 -2.45
C ALA A 400 4.88 24.34 -2.50
N LYS A 401 4.58 23.26 -3.23
CA LYS A 401 5.50 22.13 -3.39
C LYS A 401 6.78 22.53 -4.12
N MET A 402 6.67 23.28 -5.21
CA MET A 402 7.85 23.75 -5.96
C MET A 402 8.74 24.62 -5.08
N ALA A 403 8.17 25.55 -4.31
CA ALA A 403 8.92 26.37 -3.36
C ALA A 403 9.56 25.56 -2.22
N ALA A 404 8.90 24.49 -1.77
CA ALA A 404 9.47 23.54 -0.80
C ALA A 404 10.51 22.57 -1.40
N GLY A 405 10.96 22.82 -2.65
CA GLY A 405 12.03 22.11 -3.30
C GLY A 405 11.60 20.88 -4.10
N TYR A 406 10.30 20.64 -4.31
CA TYR A 406 9.86 19.56 -5.20
C TYR A 406 10.33 19.82 -6.64
N PHE A 407 10.66 18.75 -7.36
CA PHE A 407 11.19 18.83 -8.71
C PHE A 407 10.22 19.55 -9.66
N THR A 408 10.76 20.55 -10.37
CA THR A 408 10.14 21.23 -11.49
C THR A 408 11.24 21.58 -12.51
N PRO A 409 10.99 21.45 -13.82
CA PRO A 409 11.92 21.86 -14.87
C PRO A 409 11.84 23.37 -15.13
N GLY A 410 10.81 24.04 -14.61
CA GLY A 410 10.55 25.47 -14.77
C GLY A 410 11.10 26.33 -13.62
N ALA A 411 10.72 27.61 -13.63
CA ALA A 411 11.07 28.53 -12.56
C ALA A 411 10.41 28.13 -11.22
N VAL A 412 11.16 28.26 -10.13
CA VAL A 412 10.63 28.10 -8.78
C VAL A 412 9.96 29.41 -8.37
N PRO A 413 8.68 29.39 -7.95
CA PRO A 413 7.98 30.62 -7.56
C PRO A 413 8.69 31.35 -6.41
N ASP A 414 8.84 32.66 -6.52
CA ASP A 414 9.37 33.48 -5.43
C ASP A 414 8.32 33.76 -4.33
N ALA A 415 8.75 34.40 -3.23
CA ALA A 415 7.88 34.66 -2.08
C ALA A 415 6.68 35.57 -2.39
N ASP A 416 6.76 36.41 -3.41
CA ASP A 416 5.65 37.27 -3.82
C ASP A 416 4.74 36.58 -4.83
N GLU A 417 5.27 35.67 -5.65
CA GLU A 417 4.51 34.78 -6.52
C GLU A 417 3.66 33.79 -5.73
N LEU A 418 4.18 33.21 -4.63
CA LEU A 418 3.44 32.28 -3.77
C LEU A 418 2.17 32.90 -3.14
N LYS A 419 2.13 34.23 -2.98
CA LYS A 419 0.95 34.94 -2.46
C LYS A 419 -0.11 35.21 -3.53
N LYS A 420 0.25 35.06 -4.82
CA LYS A 420 -0.67 35.29 -5.96
C LYS A 420 -1.63 34.13 -6.14
N ALA A 421 -1.14 32.90 -6.01
CA ALA A 421 -2.00 31.71 -6.08
C ALA A 421 -2.97 31.70 -4.88
N LYS A 422 -4.27 31.74 -5.18
CA LYS A 422 -5.34 31.75 -4.18
C LYS A 422 -6.35 30.65 -4.47
N GLY A 423 -6.57 29.80 -3.48
CA GLY A 423 -7.62 28.80 -3.52
C GLY A 423 -9.01 29.43 -3.38
N ARG A 424 -10.04 28.68 -3.79
CA ARG A 424 -11.43 29.12 -3.70
C ARG A 424 -11.86 29.34 -2.25
N GLN A 425 -12.63 30.40 -2.03
CA GLN A 425 -13.25 30.68 -0.73
C GLN A 425 -14.35 29.67 -0.39
N LEU A 426 -14.80 29.68 0.86
CA LEU A 426 -16.00 28.95 1.26
C LEU A 426 -17.21 29.76 0.79
N ASP A 427 -18.09 29.13 0.02
CA ASP A 427 -19.40 29.71 -0.27
C ASP A 427 -20.17 29.82 1.06
N THR A 428 -20.61 31.03 1.39
CA THR A 428 -21.31 31.35 2.64
C THR A 428 -22.78 30.99 2.60
#